data_AF-A0A7C7JMR1-F1
#
_entry.id   AF-A0A7C7JMR1-F1
#
_cell.length_a   1.000
_cell.length_b   1.000
_cell.length_c   1.000
_cell.angle_alpha   90.00
_cell.angle_beta   90.00
_cell.angle_gamma   90.00
#
_symmetry.space_group_name_H-M   'P 1'
#
loop_
_entity.id
_entity.type
_entity.pdbx_description
1 polymer ?
#
loop_
_entity_poly.entity_id
_entity_poly.type
_entity_poly.pdbx_seq_one_letter_code
_entity_poly.pdbx_strand_id
1 'polypeptide(L)'
;SVAPSIPAWSHPLLPVLFLISALSTGTAWYMLWTYFARGKDEQTKELREHIGHQVEWADIALIGLELLAIGAYFNYLYYAYAGGKYTFHHMLSDIGFVGGFLFLGLIIPWILEFIAAKVHSLRILVPLAALLVLFGGFLLRYYILHYGIYTYPWPS
;
A
#
# COMPACT_ATOMS: atom_id res chain seq x y z
N SER A 1 25.03 19.08 -18.25
CA SER A 1 24.50 17.71 -18.17
C SER A 1 23.10 17.75 -17.59
N VAL A 2 22.07 17.52 -18.40
CA VAL A 2 20.73 17.28 -17.88
C VAL A 2 20.73 15.86 -17.33
N ALA A 3 20.38 15.69 -16.05
CA ALA A 3 20.21 14.36 -15.48
C ALA A 3 19.15 13.64 -16.34
N PRO A 4 19.42 12.42 -16.86
CA PRO A 4 18.44 11.69 -17.64
C PRO A 4 17.17 11.51 -16.80
N SER A 5 16.02 11.98 -17.30
CA SER A 5 14.75 11.73 -16.63
C SER A 5 14.50 10.23 -16.62
N ILE A 6 14.56 9.63 -15.45
CA ILE A 6 14.21 8.22 -15.25
C ILE A 6 12.73 8.08 -15.64
N PRO A 7 12.38 7.30 -16.70
CA PRO A 7 11.03 7.24 -17.24
C PRO A 7 9.97 6.79 -16.23
N ALA A 8 10.39 6.02 -15.22
CA ALA A 8 9.52 5.62 -14.12
C ALA A 8 9.18 6.82 -13.20
N TRP A 9 10.14 7.71 -12.91
CA TRP A 9 10.01 8.80 -11.94
C TRP A 9 9.37 10.08 -12.51
N SER A 10 9.28 10.21 -13.83
CA SER A 10 8.57 11.31 -14.49
C SER A 10 7.04 11.13 -14.47
N HIS A 11 6.53 10.07 -13.85
CA HIS A 11 5.11 9.74 -13.87
C HIS A 11 4.29 10.54 -12.84
N PRO A 12 3.25 11.29 -13.25
CA PRO A 12 2.46 12.11 -12.34
C PRO A 12 1.65 11.30 -11.31
N LEU A 13 1.37 10.00 -11.55
CA LEU A 13 0.70 9.16 -10.54
C LEU A 13 1.63 8.64 -9.45
N LEU A 14 2.96 8.70 -9.61
CA LEU A 14 3.86 8.20 -8.56
C LEU A 14 3.69 8.98 -7.25
N PRO A 15 3.75 10.33 -7.22
CA PRO A 15 3.49 11.08 -6.00
C PRO A 15 2.14 10.77 -5.37
N VAL A 16 1.10 10.56 -6.19
CA VAL A 16 -0.25 10.21 -5.73
C VAL A 16 -0.26 8.83 -5.07
N LEU A 17 0.40 7.84 -5.68
CA LEU A 17 0.52 6.49 -5.13
C LEU A 17 1.30 6.49 -3.81
N PHE A 18 2.40 7.24 -3.73
CA PHE A 18 3.15 7.43 -2.48
C PHE A 18 2.32 8.12 -1.39
N LEU A 19 1.48 9.09 -1.75
CA LEU A 19 0.60 9.77 -0.82
C LEU A 19 -0.47 8.82 -0.27
N ILE A 20 -1.16 8.09 -1.14
CA ILE A 20 -2.19 7.10 -0.74
C ILE A 20 -1.56 6.03 0.15
N SER A 21 -0.40 5.48 -0.26
CA SER A 21 0.32 4.49 0.54
C SER A 21 0.80 5.06 1.88
N ALA A 22 1.21 6.33 1.94
CA ALA A 22 1.57 6.99 3.20
C ALA A 22 0.37 7.12 4.14
N LEU A 23 -0.80 7.50 3.61
CA LEU A 23 -2.04 7.56 4.37
C LEU A 23 -2.42 6.18 4.92
N SER A 24 -2.39 5.12 4.09
CA SER A 24 -2.70 3.74 4.53
C SER A 24 -1.73 3.23 5.60
N THR A 25 -0.42 3.44 5.42
CA THR A 25 0.55 3.08 6.48
C THR A 25 0.37 3.90 7.77
N GLY A 26 -0.09 5.15 7.65
CA GLY A 26 -0.38 6.02 8.79
C GLY A 26 -1.63 5.57 9.56
N THR A 27 -2.70 5.18 8.86
CA THR A 27 -3.91 4.62 9.47
C THR A 27 -3.61 3.29 10.16
N ALA A 28 -2.88 2.39 9.51
CA ALA A 28 -2.42 1.14 10.10
C ALA A 28 -1.60 1.35 11.39
N TRP A 29 -0.66 2.31 11.37
CA TRP A 29 0.11 2.67 12.56
C TRP A 29 -0.78 3.22 13.69
N TYR A 30 -1.74 4.07 13.35
CA TYR A 30 -2.70 4.60 14.32
C TYR A 30 -3.57 3.49 14.94
N MET A 31 -4.02 2.51 14.15
CA MET A 31 -4.76 1.34 14.66
C MET A 31 -3.92 0.52 15.64
N LEU A 32 -2.65 0.26 15.30
CA LEU A 32 -1.74 -0.43 16.23
C LEU A 32 -1.56 0.35 17.52
N TRP A 33 -1.29 1.65 17.41
CA TRP A 33 -1.10 2.52 18.58
C TRP A 33 -2.33 2.50 19.49
N THR A 34 -3.53 2.67 18.93
CA THR A 34 -4.78 2.68 19.69
C THR A 34 -5.12 1.32 20.30
N TYR A 35 -4.79 0.23 19.61
CA TYR A 35 -4.94 -1.13 20.13
C TYR A 35 -4.04 -1.38 21.35
N PHE A 36 -2.77 -0.95 21.31
CA PHE A 36 -1.82 -1.15 22.41
C PHE A 36 -1.96 -0.13 23.53
N ALA A 37 -2.41 1.10 23.24
CA ALA A 37 -2.60 2.15 24.24
C ALA A 37 -3.79 1.80 25.16
N ARG A 38 -3.58 1.02 26.22
CA ARG A 38 -4.62 0.71 27.23
C ARG A 38 -4.92 1.93 28.12
N GLY A 39 -5.91 2.74 27.73
CA GLY A 39 -6.54 3.72 28.60
C GLY A 39 -7.64 3.07 29.43
N LYS A 40 -7.64 3.27 30.75
CA LYS A 40 -8.61 2.68 31.68
C LYS A 40 -9.93 3.46 31.76
N ASP A 41 -9.99 4.64 31.17
CA ASP A 41 -11.11 5.55 31.32
C ASP A 41 -12.25 5.21 30.34
N GLU A 42 -13.48 5.14 30.86
CA GLU A 42 -14.63 4.54 30.18
C GLU A 42 -15.15 5.43 29.04
N GLN A 43 -15.17 6.76 29.25
CA GLN A 43 -15.45 7.74 28.20
C GLN A 43 -14.40 7.72 27.08
N THR A 44 -13.14 7.43 27.41
CA THR A 44 -12.07 7.33 26.43
C THR A 44 -12.19 6.05 25.59
N LYS A 45 -12.80 4.98 26.12
CA LYS A 45 -13.06 3.75 25.37
C LYS A 45 -14.12 3.94 24.29
N GLU A 46 -15.27 4.53 24.63
CA GLU A 46 -16.35 4.73 23.65
C GLU A 46 -15.91 5.62 22.49
N LEU A 47 -15.21 6.72 22.79
CA LEU A 47 -14.67 7.61 21.76
C LEU A 47 -13.66 6.89 20.86
N ARG A 48 -12.82 6.02 21.43
CA ARG A 48 -11.85 5.22 20.66
C ARG A 48 -12.51 4.14 19.81
N GLU A 49 -13.59 3.53 20.28
CA GLU A 49 -14.33 2.56 19.46
C GLU A 49 -15.03 3.26 18.29
N HIS A 50 -15.62 4.44 18.51
CA HIS A 50 -16.24 5.21 17.44
C HIS A 50 -15.21 5.69 16.39
N ILE A 51 -14.09 6.24 16.84
CA ILE A 51 -13.00 6.65 15.95
C ILE A 51 -12.37 5.43 15.27
N GLY A 52 -12.15 4.33 16.00
CA GLY A 52 -11.60 3.09 15.47
C GLY A 52 -12.44 2.54 14.32
N HIS A 53 -13.77 2.51 14.47
CA HIS A 53 -14.66 2.08 13.40
C HIS A 53 -14.57 3.02 12.18
N GLN A 54 -14.52 4.34 12.36
CA GLN A 54 -14.33 5.26 11.23
C GLN A 54 -12.98 5.05 10.52
N VAL A 55 -11.91 4.80 11.29
CA VAL A 55 -10.57 4.55 10.75
C VAL A 55 -10.50 3.21 10.02
N GLU A 56 -11.16 2.15 10.50
CA GLU A 56 -11.28 0.86 9.80
C GLU A 56 -11.91 1.03 8.40
N TRP A 57 -13.03 1.76 8.31
CA TRP A 57 -13.65 2.03 7.01
C TRP A 57 -12.78 2.90 6.10
N ALA A 58 -12.06 3.87 6.67
CA ALA A 58 -11.11 4.68 5.92
C ALA A 58 -9.93 3.85 5.40
N ASP A 59 -9.43 2.89 6.17
CA ASP A 59 -8.32 2.01 5.78
C ASP A 59 -8.72 1.09 4.63
N ILE A 60 -9.89 0.45 4.71
CA ILE A 60 -10.47 -0.33 3.60
C ILE A 60 -10.57 0.52 2.32
N ALA A 61 -11.01 1.77 2.45
CA ALA A 61 -11.10 2.70 1.32
C ALA A 61 -9.72 3.08 0.77
N LEU A 62 -8.72 3.31 1.64
CA LEU A 62 -7.35 3.63 1.26
C LEU A 62 -6.66 2.46 0.54
N ILE A 63 -6.84 1.23 1.02
CA ILE A 63 -6.34 0.01 0.37
C ILE A 63 -7.00 -0.15 -1.01
N GLY A 64 -8.30 0.13 -1.12
CA GLY A 64 -9.00 0.16 -2.41
C GLY A 64 -8.45 1.22 -3.37
N LEU A 65 -8.17 2.43 -2.87
CA LEU A 65 -7.52 3.49 -3.64
C LEU A 65 -6.09 3.11 -4.05
N GLU A 66 -5.36 2.40 -3.21
CA GLU A 66 -4.01 1.90 -3.51
C GLU A 66 -4.07 0.87 -4.65
N LEU A 67 -5.02 -0.06 -4.64
CA LEU A 67 -5.29 -0.97 -5.78
C LEU A 67 -5.58 -0.22 -7.07
N LEU A 68 -6.45 0.79 -7.02
CA LEU A 68 -6.79 1.58 -8.20
C LEU A 68 -5.57 2.36 -8.72
N ALA A 69 -4.77 2.94 -7.81
CA ALA A 69 -3.56 3.67 -8.17
C ALA A 69 -2.50 2.75 -8.80
N ILE A 70 -2.30 1.54 -8.24
CA ILE A 70 -1.41 0.51 -8.81
C ILE A 70 -1.93 0.04 -10.16
N GLY A 71 -3.23 -0.23 -10.27
CA GLY A 71 -3.86 -0.63 -11.53
C GLY A 71 -3.69 0.44 -12.62
N ALA A 72 -3.89 1.71 -12.27
CA ALA A 72 -3.66 2.84 -13.17
C ALA A 72 -2.18 2.98 -13.54
N TYR A 73 -1.26 2.82 -12.57
CA TYR A 73 0.18 2.83 -12.81
C TYR A 73 0.61 1.72 -13.78
N PHE A 74 0.10 0.50 -13.60
CA PHE A 74 0.39 -0.62 -14.48
C PHE A 74 -0.25 -0.49 -15.85
N ASN A 75 -1.48 0.00 -15.93
CA ASN A 75 -2.12 0.31 -17.21
C ASN A 75 -1.28 1.31 -18.00
N TYR A 76 -0.76 2.35 -17.34
CA TYR A 76 0.14 3.30 -17.97
C TYR A 76 1.45 2.65 -18.44
N LEU A 77 2.13 1.88 -17.58
CA LEU A 77 3.38 1.21 -17.96
C LEU A 77 3.20 0.26 -19.15
N TYR A 78 2.03 -0.34 -19.29
CA TYR A 78 1.67 -1.16 -20.46
C TYR A 78 1.61 -0.35 -21.75
N TYR A 79 1.10 0.89 -21.71
CA TYR A 79 1.04 1.80 -22.87
C TYR A 79 2.32 2.64 -23.08
N ALA A 80 3.25 2.61 -22.13
CA ALA A 80 4.51 3.35 -22.19
C ALA A 80 5.47 2.81 -23.27
N TYR A 81 6.53 3.58 -23.56
CA TYR A 81 7.64 3.16 -24.42
C TYR A 81 8.40 1.94 -23.85
N ALA A 82 9.34 1.38 -24.63
CA ALA A 82 10.01 0.11 -24.35
C ALA A 82 10.51 -0.07 -22.89
N GLY A 83 11.03 1.00 -22.28
CA GLY A 83 11.48 0.97 -20.87
C GLY A 83 10.35 0.71 -19.86
N GLY A 84 9.18 1.32 -20.03
CA GLY A 84 8.04 1.12 -19.12
C GLY A 84 7.45 -0.29 -19.22
N LYS A 85 7.40 -0.85 -20.44
CA LYS A 85 6.98 -2.23 -20.67
C LYS A 85 7.94 -3.24 -20.04
N TYR A 86 9.24 -2.97 -20.08
CA TYR A 86 10.23 -3.80 -19.42
C TYR A 86 10.04 -3.78 -17.90
N THR A 87 9.91 -2.60 -17.28
CA THR A 87 9.63 -2.47 -15.85
C THR A 87 8.34 -3.18 -15.46
N PHE A 88 7.26 -3.05 -16.26
CA PHE A 88 6.00 -3.76 -16.05
C PHE A 88 6.19 -5.29 -16.01
N HIS A 89 6.84 -5.85 -17.04
CA HIS A 89 7.02 -7.29 -17.14
C HIS A 89 7.92 -7.83 -16.02
N HIS A 90 8.96 -7.07 -15.64
CA HIS A 90 9.88 -7.47 -14.58
C HIS A 90 9.25 -7.40 -13.19
N MET A 91 8.45 -6.36 -12.91
CA MET A 91 7.69 -6.26 -11.66
C MET A 91 6.64 -7.37 -11.51
N LEU A 92 5.91 -7.71 -12.57
CA LEU A 92 4.93 -8.80 -12.52
C LEU A 92 5.54 -10.19 -12.49
N SER A 93 6.78 -10.34 -12.96
CA SER A 93 7.50 -11.62 -12.88
C SER A 93 8.20 -11.82 -11.53
N ASP A 94 8.39 -10.75 -10.75
CA ASP A 94 8.99 -10.83 -9.42
C ASP A 94 7.98 -11.39 -8.41
N ILE A 95 8.31 -12.56 -7.86
CA ILE A 95 7.46 -13.26 -6.92
C ILE A 95 7.30 -12.51 -5.60
N GLY A 96 8.26 -11.67 -5.21
CA GLY A 96 8.17 -10.86 -4.01
C GLY A 96 7.32 -9.60 -4.23
N PHE A 97 7.28 -9.03 -5.44
CA PHE A 97 6.32 -7.98 -5.75
C PHE A 97 4.88 -8.53 -5.82
N VAL A 98 4.66 -9.61 -6.57
CA VAL A 98 3.31 -10.18 -6.69
C VAL A 98 2.88 -10.89 -5.41
N GLY A 99 3.68 -11.83 -4.92
CA GLY A 99 3.36 -12.60 -3.71
C GLY A 99 3.50 -11.77 -2.44
N GLY A 100 4.57 -11.00 -2.30
CA GLY A 100 4.81 -10.18 -1.12
C GLY A 100 3.94 -8.93 -1.08
N PHE A 101 4.07 -8.05 -2.07
CA PHE A 101 3.32 -6.79 -2.03
C PHE A 101 1.83 -6.96 -2.41
N LEU A 102 1.50 -7.49 -3.59
CA LEU A 102 0.10 -7.56 -4.02
C LEU A 102 -0.72 -8.52 -3.15
N PHE A 103 -0.21 -9.70 -2.84
CA PHE A 103 -0.94 -10.67 -2.01
C PHE A 103 -0.81 -10.37 -0.51
N LEU A 104 0.39 -10.46 0.08
CA LEU A 104 0.55 -10.28 1.53
C LEU A 104 0.31 -8.84 1.97
N GLY A 105 0.76 -7.86 1.20
CA GLY A 105 0.67 -6.44 1.55
C GLY A 105 -0.66 -5.77 1.24
N LEU A 106 -1.55 -6.43 0.47
CA LEU A 106 -2.74 -5.77 -0.05
C LEU A 106 -3.99 -6.66 -0.02
N ILE A 107 -4.00 -7.78 -0.74
CA ILE A 107 -5.19 -8.67 -0.80
C ILE A 107 -5.51 -9.28 0.57
N ILE A 108 -4.50 -9.78 1.28
CA ILE A 108 -4.71 -10.40 2.60
C ILE A 108 -5.22 -9.40 3.64
N PRO A 109 -4.58 -8.23 3.85
CA PRO A 109 -5.10 -7.21 4.77
C PRO A 109 -6.54 -6.82 4.48
N TRP A 110 -6.86 -6.60 3.20
CA TRP A 110 -8.20 -6.24 2.77
C TRP A 110 -9.25 -7.29 3.17
N ILE A 111 -8.93 -8.58 2.98
CA ILE A 111 -9.81 -9.68 3.40
C ILE A 111 -9.92 -9.73 4.93
N LEU A 112 -8.81 -9.58 5.65
CA LEU A 112 -8.78 -9.61 7.12
C LEU A 112 -9.62 -8.48 7.73
N GLU A 113 -9.50 -7.27 7.21
CA GLU A 113 -10.30 -6.11 7.63
C GLU A 113 -11.79 -6.32 7.33
N PHE A 114 -12.12 -6.85 6.14
CA PHE A 114 -13.50 -7.14 5.79
C PHE A 114 -14.13 -8.20 6.72
N ILE A 115 -13.36 -9.23 7.09
CA ILE A 115 -13.79 -10.25 8.05
C ILE A 115 -13.93 -9.65 9.45
N ALA A 116 -12.95 -8.85 9.90
CA ALA A 116 -12.98 -8.21 11.22
C ALA A 116 -14.17 -7.25 11.37
N ALA A 117 -14.48 -6.50 10.31
CA ALA A 117 -15.65 -5.62 10.26
C ALA A 117 -16.98 -6.39 10.38
N LYS A 118 -17.08 -7.57 9.75
CA LYS A 118 -18.28 -8.43 9.85
C LYS A 118 -18.36 -9.24 11.15
N VAL A 119 -17.23 -9.65 11.71
CA VAL A 119 -17.14 -10.57 12.84
C VAL A 119 -16.40 -9.88 13.99
N HIS A 120 -17.14 -9.16 14.84
CA HIS A 120 -16.61 -8.42 15.99
C HIS A 120 -15.78 -9.28 16.97
N SER A 121 -16.01 -10.60 17.03
CA SER A 121 -15.21 -11.52 17.85
C SER A 121 -13.75 -11.66 17.40
N LEU A 122 -13.41 -11.21 16.18
CA LEU A 122 -12.10 -11.33 15.55
C LEU A 122 -11.29 -10.02 15.56
N ARG A 123 -11.47 -9.17 16.59
CA ARG A 123 -10.69 -7.93 16.78
C ARG A 123 -9.17 -8.12 16.78
N ILE A 124 -8.65 -9.33 17.04
CA ILE A 124 -7.21 -9.61 16.96
C ILE A 124 -6.66 -9.63 15.52
N LEU A 125 -7.53 -9.70 14.51
CA LEU A 125 -7.13 -9.60 13.10
C LEU A 125 -6.75 -8.18 12.71
N VAL A 126 -7.26 -7.16 13.40
CA VAL A 126 -6.97 -5.74 13.11
C VAL A 126 -5.47 -5.41 13.24
N PRO A 127 -4.79 -5.69 14.38
CA PRO A 127 -3.35 -5.43 14.46
C PRO A 127 -2.53 -6.29 13.49
N LEU A 128 -3.00 -7.49 13.15
CA LEU A 128 -2.33 -8.33 12.16
C LEU A 128 -2.41 -7.71 10.76
N ALA A 129 -3.60 -7.27 10.34
CA ALA A 129 -3.82 -6.57 9.08
C ALA A 129 -2.95 -5.30 9.00
N ALA A 130 -2.95 -4.48 10.07
CA ALA A 130 -2.13 -3.28 10.13
C ALA A 130 -0.62 -3.55 9.97
N LEU A 131 -0.09 -4.64 10.56
CA LEU A 131 1.31 -5.03 10.35
C LEU A 131 1.59 -5.45 8.90
N LEU A 132 0.66 -6.17 8.27
CA LEU A 132 0.77 -6.55 6.86
C LEU A 132 0.71 -5.33 5.94
N VAL A 133 -0.15 -4.34 6.22
CA VAL A 133 -0.22 -3.07 5.48
C VAL A 133 1.08 -2.28 5.60
N LEU A 134 1.65 -2.18 6.81
CA LEU A 134 2.96 -1.53 7.01
C LEU A 134 4.07 -2.22 6.22
N PHE A 135 4.08 -3.55 6.24
CA PHE A 135 5.03 -4.35 5.46
C PHE A 135 4.82 -4.17 3.94
N GLY A 136 3.57 -4.18 3.49
CA GLY A 136 3.19 -3.90 2.10
C GLY A 136 3.65 -2.53 1.64
N GLY A 137 3.37 -1.49 2.43
CA GLY A 137 3.83 -0.13 2.15
C GLY A 137 5.36 -0.01 2.08
N PHE A 138 6.10 -0.75 2.90
CA PHE A 138 7.56 -0.84 2.78
C PHE A 138 7.98 -1.52 1.47
N LEU A 139 7.40 -2.67 1.14
CA LEU A 139 7.70 -3.41 -0.09
C LEU A 139 7.40 -2.58 -1.34
N LEU A 140 6.28 -1.87 -1.39
CA LEU A 140 5.92 -0.99 -2.51
C LEU A 140 7.00 0.05 -2.76
N ARG A 141 7.45 0.75 -1.72
CA ARG A 141 8.49 1.77 -1.82
C ARG A 141 9.81 1.15 -2.23
N TYR A 142 10.17 0.00 -1.64
CA TYR A 142 11.36 -0.75 -2.01
C TYR A 142 11.35 -1.12 -3.49
N TYR A 143 10.28 -1.70 -4.00
CA TYR A 143 10.17 -2.16 -5.38
C TYR A 143 10.08 -1.00 -6.38
N ILE A 144 9.36 0.08 -6.07
CA ILE A 144 9.33 1.26 -6.92
C ILE A 144 10.72 1.89 -7.04
N LEU A 145 11.49 1.94 -5.95
CA LEU A 145 12.87 2.44 -5.99
C LEU A 145 13.79 1.47 -6.73
N HIS A 146 13.69 0.17 -6.44
CA HIS A 146 14.52 -0.86 -7.06
C HIS A 146 14.32 -0.91 -8.58
N TYR A 147 13.07 -0.97 -9.05
CA TYR A 147 12.76 -0.99 -10.48
C TYR A 147 12.80 0.36 -11.15
N GLY A 148 12.61 1.45 -10.39
CA GLY A 148 12.74 2.80 -10.88
C GLY A 148 14.15 3.11 -11.37
N ILE A 149 15.19 2.51 -10.77
CA ILE A 149 16.59 2.73 -11.15
C ILE A 149 16.96 2.01 -12.47
N TYR A 150 16.21 1.00 -12.90
CA TYR A 150 16.45 0.32 -14.19
C TYR A 150 16.00 1.20 -15.36
N THR A 151 16.77 2.24 -15.66
CA THR A 151 16.83 2.84 -16.99
C THR A 151 17.45 1.80 -17.92
N TYR A 152 16.64 1.16 -18.77
CA TYR A 152 17.16 0.31 -19.83
C TYR A 152 18.23 1.08 -20.65
N PRO A 153 19.36 0.47 -21.02
CA PRO A 153 20.45 1.19 -21.68
C PRO A 153 20.00 1.75 -23.04
N TRP A 154 20.46 2.96 -23.35
CA TRP A 154 20.38 3.54 -24.69
C TRP A 154 20.97 2.56 -25.72
N PRO A 155 20.33 2.33 -26.88
CA PRO A 155 21.07 1.74 -27.99
C PRO A 155 22.15 2.74 -28.39
N SER A 156 23.41 2.31 -28.26
CA SER A 156 24.56 2.94 -28.91
C SER A 156 24.42 2.86 -30.42
#